data_AF-B4SEY6-F1
#
_entry.id   AF-B4SEY6-F1
#
_cell.length_a   1.000
_cell.length_b   1.000
_cell.length_c   1.000
_cell.angle_alpha   90.00
_cell.angle_beta   90.00
_cell.angle_gamma   90.00
#
_symmetry.space_group_name_H-M   'P 1'
#
loop_
_entity.id
_entity.type
_entity.pdbx_description
1 polymer ?
#
loop_
_entity_poly.entity_id
_entity_poly.type
_entity_poly.pdbx_seq_one_letter_code
_entity_poly.pdbx_strand_id
1 'polypeptide(L)'
;MHMIASFEDHLLTALRAFNHLLHAFLALALVMASLMVLWEFSVAVVHSVEMNNLAHGFLQSLGTLFIVWTLSSLISAEINYVQTGVFHVVVFIEVAMITLLRQLIVEPVKIATAGQNVEQLFNPWHYALLLASLLVIGILHKLVTSSDKKDQEQDVSGGKMSNTGNLTLPLS
;
A
#
# COMPACT_ATOMS: atom_id res chain seq x y z
N MET A 1 -36.62 19.87 -32.91
CA MET A 1 -35.23 19.34 -32.97
C MET A 1 -34.18 20.37 -32.50
N HIS A 2 -34.30 21.67 -32.81
CA HIS A 2 -33.29 22.71 -32.50
C HIS A 2 -33.03 22.99 -31.00
N MET A 3 -33.97 22.67 -30.10
CA MET A 3 -33.85 22.99 -28.67
C MET A 3 -33.00 21.98 -27.87
N ILE A 4 -32.89 20.73 -28.34
CA ILE A 4 -32.11 19.67 -27.67
C ILE A 4 -30.62 19.88 -27.91
N ALA A 5 -30.22 20.27 -29.13
CA ALA A 5 -28.83 20.51 -29.49
C ALA A 5 -28.18 21.63 -28.64
N SER A 6 -28.89 22.74 -28.41
CA SER A 6 -28.40 23.84 -27.57
C SER A 6 -28.27 23.46 -26.09
N PHE A 7 -29.11 22.53 -25.61
CA PHE A 7 -29.04 22.01 -24.25
C PHE A 7 -27.86 21.05 -24.09
N GLU A 8 -27.61 20.21 -25.09
CA GLU A 8 -26.47 19.29 -25.15
C GLU A 8 -25.15 20.07 -25.21
N ASP A 9 -25.07 21.14 -26.00
CA ASP A 9 -23.92 22.04 -26.05
C ASP A 9 -23.69 22.78 -24.73
N HIS A 10 -24.76 23.23 -24.07
CA HIS A 10 -24.66 23.83 -22.72
C HIS A 10 -24.20 22.82 -21.68
N LEU A 11 -24.72 21.59 -21.72
CA LEU A 11 -24.37 20.54 -20.77
C LEU A 11 -22.92 20.11 -20.98
N LEU A 12 -22.47 19.94 -22.23
CA LEU A 12 -21.08 19.63 -22.55
C LEU A 12 -20.13 20.77 -22.16
N THR A 13 -20.52 22.03 -22.37
CA THR A 13 -19.71 23.19 -21.96
C THR A 13 -19.63 23.30 -20.44
N ALA A 14 -20.74 23.10 -19.74
CA ALA A 14 -20.79 23.06 -18.28
C ALA A 14 -19.96 21.91 -17.71
N LEU A 15 -20.04 20.71 -18.29
CA LEU A 15 -19.26 19.54 -17.88
C LEU A 15 -17.75 19.79 -18.09
N ARG A 16 -17.38 20.42 -19.19
CA ARG A 16 -15.98 20.74 -19.52
C ARG A 16 -15.42 21.83 -18.60
N ALA A 17 -16.21 22.86 -18.28
CA ALA A 17 -15.85 23.89 -17.30
C ALA A 17 -15.76 23.32 -15.87
N PHE A 18 -16.68 22.43 -15.48
CA PHE A 18 -16.68 21.79 -14.18
C PHE A 18 -15.48 20.84 -14.02
N ASN A 19 -15.16 20.09 -15.07
CA ASN A 19 -13.96 19.25 -15.08
C ASN A 19 -12.70 20.10 -14.90
N HIS A 20 -12.59 21.21 -15.63
CA HIS A 20 -11.47 22.13 -15.48
C HIS A 20 -11.36 22.73 -14.07
N LEU A 21 -12.50 23.09 -13.46
CA LEU A 21 -12.57 23.60 -12.08
C LEU A 21 -12.13 22.53 -11.06
N LEU A 22 -12.57 21.28 -11.23
CA LEU A 22 -12.24 20.17 -10.34
C LEU A 22 -10.73 19.89 -10.34
N HIS A 23 -10.12 19.94 -11.52
CA HIS A 23 -8.67 19.80 -11.68
C HIS A 23 -7.91 20.98 -11.06
N ALA A 24 -8.30 22.22 -11.35
CA ALA A 24 -7.69 23.40 -10.72
C ALA A 24 -7.79 23.37 -9.19
N PHE A 25 -8.92 22.91 -8.65
CA PHE A 25 -9.11 22.73 -7.22
C PHE A 25 -8.24 21.60 -6.65
N LEU A 26 -8.12 20.48 -7.37
CA LEU A 26 -7.26 19.36 -6.99
C LEU A 26 -5.78 19.79 -6.95
N ALA A 27 -5.31 20.52 -7.96
CA ALA A 27 -3.96 21.07 -8.01
C ALA A 27 -3.66 21.93 -6.77
N LEU A 28 -4.59 22.82 -6.43
CA LEU A 28 -4.48 23.69 -5.25
C LEU A 28 -4.46 22.88 -3.94
N ALA A 29 -5.36 21.91 -3.82
CA ALA A 29 -5.43 21.03 -2.65
C ALA A 29 -4.13 20.23 -2.46
N LEU A 30 -3.52 19.76 -3.55
CA LEU A 30 -2.26 19.01 -3.51
C LEU A 30 -1.09 19.84 -3.05
N VAL A 31 -0.99 21.10 -3.49
CA VAL A 31 0.05 22.03 -3.02
C VAL A 31 -0.10 22.28 -1.52
N MET A 32 -1.32 22.56 -1.06
CA MET A 32 -1.60 22.77 0.37
C MET A 32 -1.31 21.52 1.21
N ALA A 33 -1.71 20.34 0.74
CA ALA A 33 -1.44 19.06 1.40
C ALA A 33 0.06 18.77 1.48
N SER A 34 0.82 19.05 0.42
CA SER A 34 2.27 18.89 0.41
C SER A 34 2.95 19.70 1.49
N LEU A 35 2.54 20.97 1.69
CA LEU A 35 3.07 21.83 2.75
C LEU A 35 2.76 21.27 4.15
N MET A 36 1.53 20.83 4.40
CA MET A 36 1.14 20.22 5.67
C MET A 36 1.92 18.94 5.98
N VAL A 37 2.09 18.06 5.01
CA VAL A 37 2.79 16.79 5.22
C VAL A 37 4.29 17.02 5.43
N LEU A 38 4.89 17.98 4.72
CA LEU A 38 6.30 18.33 4.91
C LEU A 38 6.56 18.86 6.33
N TRP A 39 5.59 19.57 6.89
CA TRP A 39 5.61 20.00 8.29
C TRP A 39 5.54 18.81 9.26
N GLU A 40 4.58 17.91 9.08
CA GLU A 40 4.43 16.69 9.89
C GLU A 40 5.69 15.82 9.86
N PHE A 41 6.33 15.68 8.69
CA PHE A 41 7.59 14.96 8.55
C PHE A 41 8.70 15.59 9.40
N SER A 42 8.83 16.91 9.35
CA SER A 42 9.86 17.65 10.09
C SER A 42 9.73 17.43 11.60
N VAL A 43 8.51 17.48 12.12
CA VAL A 43 8.22 17.21 13.54
C VAL A 43 8.49 15.75 13.90
N ALA A 44 8.08 14.80 13.05
CA ALA A 44 8.28 13.36 13.28
C ALA A 44 9.77 12.96 13.35
N VAL A 45 10.61 13.60 12.53
CA VAL A 45 12.07 13.37 12.54
C VAL A 45 12.69 13.85 13.85
N VAL A 46 12.36 15.07 14.29
CA VAL A 46 12.89 15.63 15.54
C VAL A 46 12.51 14.76 16.74
N HIS A 47 11.24 14.36 16.83
CA HIS A 47 10.74 13.53 17.93
C HIS A 47 11.34 12.12 17.95
N SER A 48 11.68 11.56 16.78
CA SER A 48 12.32 10.23 16.68
C SER A 48 13.77 10.21 17.18
N VAL A 49 14.48 11.33 17.04
CA VAL A 49 15.87 11.46 17.51
C VAL A 49 15.93 11.56 19.04
N GLU A 50 14.94 12.18 19.68
CA GLU A 50 14.91 12.37 21.14
C GLU A 50 14.60 11.08 21.92
N MET A 51 13.82 10.14 21.36
CA MET A 51 13.28 8.99 22.11
C MET A 51 14.12 7.70 22.09
N ASN A 52 15.33 7.68 21.50
CA ASN A 52 16.19 6.48 21.35
C ASN A 52 15.54 5.24 20.68
N ASN A 53 14.28 5.30 20.27
CA ASN A 53 13.56 4.25 19.55
C ASN A 53 13.67 4.47 18.04
N LEU A 54 14.89 4.34 17.54
CA LEU A 54 15.24 4.64 16.15
C LEU A 54 14.47 3.77 15.15
N ALA A 55 14.17 2.51 15.49
CA ALA A 55 13.43 1.60 14.61
C ALA A 55 11.99 2.08 14.38
N HIS A 56 11.28 2.44 15.46
CA HIS A 56 9.90 2.94 15.35
C HIS A 56 9.88 4.32 14.67
N GLY A 57 10.78 5.21 15.06
CA GLY A 57 10.88 6.56 14.49
C GLY A 57 11.27 6.59 13.01
N PHE A 58 12.18 5.70 12.60
CA PHE A 58 12.58 5.54 11.20
C PHE A 58 11.42 5.02 10.33
N LEU A 59 10.72 3.98 10.77
CA LEU A 59 9.57 3.43 10.03
C LEU A 59 8.40 4.43 9.97
N GLN A 60 8.14 5.14 11.07
CA GLN A 60 7.17 6.23 11.12
C GLN A 60 7.53 7.34 10.10
N SER A 61 8.79 7.76 10.09
CA SER A 61 9.29 8.81 9.19
C SER A 61 9.27 8.38 7.73
N LEU A 62 9.64 7.13 7.43
CA LEU A 62 9.51 6.55 6.08
C LEU A 62 8.05 6.51 5.62
N GLY A 63 7.12 6.17 6.51
CA GLY A 63 5.69 6.20 6.22
C GLY A 63 5.17 7.59 5.88
N THR A 64 5.73 8.64 6.48
CA THR A 64 5.41 10.04 6.13
C THR A 64 6.10 10.47 4.83
N LEU A 65 7.34 10.03 4.58
CA LEU A 65 8.05 10.28 3.32
C LEU A 65 7.31 9.67 2.12
N PHE A 66 6.69 8.50 2.30
CA PHE A 66 5.85 7.85 1.29
C PHE A 66 4.63 8.69 0.89
N ILE A 67 4.06 9.45 1.84
CA ILE A 67 2.95 10.38 1.55
C ILE A 67 3.46 11.58 0.74
N VAL A 68 4.64 12.11 1.05
CA VAL A 68 5.23 13.21 0.25
C VAL A 68 5.51 12.75 -1.18
N TRP A 69 6.00 11.52 -1.35
CA TRP A 69 6.20 10.92 -2.66
C TRP A 69 4.89 10.79 -3.46
N THR A 70 3.82 10.25 -2.85
CA THR A 70 2.52 10.13 -3.55
C THR A 70 1.95 11.48 -3.95
N LEU A 71 2.07 12.49 -3.08
CA LEU A 71 1.64 13.86 -3.39
C LEU A 71 2.45 14.43 -4.57
N SER A 72 3.76 14.20 -4.62
CA SER A 72 4.61 14.61 -5.75
C SER A 72 4.20 13.92 -7.07
N SER A 73 3.86 12.63 -7.02
CA SER A 73 3.38 11.88 -8.19
C SER A 73 2.03 12.42 -8.68
N LEU A 74 1.10 12.71 -7.75
CA LEU A 74 -0.21 13.27 -8.10
C LEU A 74 -0.11 14.71 -8.64
N ILE A 75 0.80 15.54 -8.12
CA ILE A 75 1.11 16.87 -8.66
C ILE A 75 1.68 16.74 -10.09
N SER A 76 2.57 15.79 -10.35
CA SER A 76 3.09 15.55 -11.70
C SER A 76 2.00 15.12 -12.69
N ALA A 77 1.03 14.31 -12.25
CA ALA A 77 -0.13 13.95 -13.05
C ALA A 77 -0.98 15.17 -13.39
N GLU A 78 -1.20 16.05 -12.41
CA GLU A 78 -2.00 17.25 -12.57
C GLU A 78 -1.32 18.26 -13.52
N ILE A 79 0.00 18.44 -13.41
CA ILE A 79 0.79 19.24 -14.36
C ILE A 79 0.70 18.66 -15.77
N ASN A 80 0.81 17.33 -15.91
CA ASN A 80 0.72 16.66 -17.21
C ASN A 80 -0.68 16.80 -17.82
N TYR A 81 -1.73 16.73 -17.00
CA TYR A 81 -3.11 16.96 -17.42
C TYR A 81 -3.31 18.39 -17.93
N VAL A 82 -2.79 19.40 -17.21
CA VAL A 82 -2.87 20.81 -17.65
C VAL A 82 -2.16 21.02 -18.99
N GLN A 83 -1.06 20.29 -19.26
CA GLN A 83 -0.31 20.42 -20.53
C GLN A 83 -0.92 19.66 -21.71
N THR A 84 -1.54 18.50 -21.48
CA THR A 84 -1.97 17.58 -22.56
C THR A 84 -3.50 17.44 -22.69
N GLY A 85 -4.26 17.87 -21.68
CA GLY A 85 -5.73 17.78 -21.64
C GLY A 85 -6.28 16.36 -21.48
N VAL A 86 -5.43 15.34 -21.36
CA VAL A 86 -5.82 13.92 -21.25
C VAL A 86 -5.48 13.34 -19.88
N PHE A 87 -6.47 12.69 -19.26
CA PHE A 87 -6.36 12.15 -17.90
C PHE A 87 -5.61 10.80 -17.90
N HIS A 88 -4.43 10.76 -17.27
CA HIS A 88 -3.64 9.54 -17.10
C HIS A 88 -4.06 8.77 -15.83
N VAL A 89 -4.99 7.82 -15.99
CA VAL A 89 -5.48 6.92 -14.92
C VAL A 89 -4.33 6.13 -14.25
N VAL A 90 -3.23 5.90 -14.97
CA VAL A 90 -2.05 5.15 -14.50
C VAL A 90 -1.48 5.73 -13.20
N VAL A 91 -1.42 7.05 -13.06
CA VAL A 91 -0.86 7.68 -11.85
C VAL A 91 -1.77 7.47 -10.64
N PHE A 92 -3.08 7.36 -10.86
CA PHE A 92 -4.04 7.06 -9.80
C PHE A 92 -3.82 5.65 -9.24
N ILE A 93 -3.55 4.67 -10.13
CA ILE A 93 -3.22 3.30 -9.74
C ILE A 93 -1.87 3.24 -9.01
N GLU A 94 -0.87 3.99 -9.48
CA GLU A 94 0.44 4.09 -8.83
C GLU A 94 0.31 4.60 -7.39
N VAL A 95 -0.42 5.70 -7.19
CA VAL A 95 -0.68 6.29 -5.87
C VAL A 95 -1.50 5.34 -4.97
N ALA A 96 -2.50 4.65 -5.53
CA ALA A 96 -3.27 3.64 -4.80
C ALA A 96 -2.40 2.49 -4.31
N MET A 97 -1.56 1.93 -5.19
CA MET A 97 -0.63 0.86 -4.84
C MET A 97 0.35 1.28 -3.75
N ILE A 98 0.99 2.44 -3.89
CA ILE A 98 1.93 3.00 -2.91
C ILE A 98 1.24 3.21 -1.55
N THR A 99 -0.01 3.68 -1.54
CA THR A 99 -0.79 3.85 -0.30
C THR A 99 -1.13 2.51 0.36
N LEU A 100 -1.47 1.48 -0.41
CA LEU A 100 -1.71 0.13 0.10
C LEU A 100 -0.45 -0.47 0.72
N LEU A 101 0.71 -0.28 0.09
CA LEU A 101 2.00 -0.70 0.65
C LEU A 101 2.29 -0.03 1.99
N ARG A 102 2.01 1.27 2.11
CA ARG A 102 2.16 2.01 3.38
C ARG A 102 1.32 1.39 4.50
N GLN A 103 0.05 1.08 4.23
CA GLN A 103 -0.84 0.48 5.23
C GLN A 103 -0.32 -0.89 5.68
N LEU A 104 0.13 -1.70 4.73
CA LEU A 104 0.70 -3.02 4.98
C LEU A 104 1.98 -2.99 5.82
N ILE A 105 2.77 -1.92 5.74
CA ILE A 105 3.99 -1.77 6.56
C ILE A 105 3.67 -1.21 7.95
N VAL A 106 2.81 -0.19 8.04
CA VAL A 106 2.57 0.57 9.29
C VAL A 106 1.69 -0.19 10.29
N GLU A 107 0.66 -0.92 9.84
CA GLU A 107 -0.25 -1.66 10.73
C GLU A 107 0.44 -2.77 11.54
N PRO A 108 1.18 -3.72 10.94
CA PRO A 108 1.86 -4.75 11.71
C PRO A 108 3.02 -4.19 12.54
N VAL A 109 3.71 -3.13 12.08
CA VAL A 109 4.77 -2.47 12.85
C VAL A 109 4.21 -1.87 14.13
N LYS A 110 3.07 -1.17 14.09
CA LYS A 110 2.45 -0.63 15.30
C LYS A 110 2.08 -1.75 16.28
N ILE A 111 1.58 -2.88 15.80
CA ILE A 111 1.20 -4.01 16.65
C ILE A 111 2.45 -4.74 17.21
N ALA A 112 3.52 -4.83 16.43
CA ALA A 112 4.78 -5.46 16.83
C ALA A 112 5.64 -4.58 17.75
N THR A 113 5.60 -3.25 17.58
CA THR A 113 6.39 -2.29 18.38
C THR A 113 5.62 -1.69 19.56
N ALA A 114 4.28 -1.64 19.53
CA ALA A 114 3.45 -1.29 20.69
C ALA A 114 3.34 -2.47 21.68
N GLY A 115 4.47 -3.08 22.02
CA GLY A 115 4.65 -3.96 23.18
C GLY A 115 4.54 -3.18 24.50
N GLN A 116 3.52 -2.32 24.64
CA GLN A 116 3.19 -1.61 25.86
C GLN A 116 1.80 -2.09 26.24
N ASN A 117 1.66 -2.92 27.27
CA ASN A 117 2.03 -2.61 28.64
C ASN A 117 2.78 -3.76 29.33
N VAL A 118 4.11 -3.69 29.39
CA VAL A 118 4.96 -4.61 30.17
C VAL A 118 4.91 -4.36 31.69
N GLU A 119 4.17 -3.35 32.15
CA GLU A 119 3.89 -3.15 33.59
C GLU A 119 2.71 -4.03 34.08
N GLN A 120 1.93 -4.60 33.16
CA GLN A 120 0.90 -5.60 33.47
C GLN A 120 1.40 -7.03 33.28
N LEU A 121 2.73 -7.22 33.28
CA LEU A 121 3.42 -8.48 33.01
C LEU A 121 3.16 -9.56 34.08
N PHE A 122 2.67 -9.18 35.27
CA PHE A 122 2.34 -10.12 36.34
C PHE A 122 0.86 -10.49 36.45
N ASN A 123 0.01 -10.02 35.53
CA ASN A 123 -1.39 -10.44 35.49
C ASN A 123 -1.55 -11.68 34.57
N PRO A 124 -1.99 -12.85 35.08
CA PRO A 124 -2.13 -14.08 34.29
C PRO A 124 -3.10 -13.92 33.10
N TRP A 125 -4.01 -12.95 33.17
CA TRP A 125 -4.91 -12.57 32.08
C TRP A 125 -4.18 -11.99 30.86
N HIS A 126 -3.06 -11.29 31.08
CA HIS A 126 -2.26 -10.68 30.02
C HIS A 126 -1.43 -11.72 29.25
N TYR A 127 -0.99 -12.79 29.93
CA TYR A 127 -0.27 -13.90 29.29
C TYR A 127 -1.15 -14.63 28.26
N ALA A 128 -2.44 -14.78 28.55
CA ALA A 128 -3.41 -15.36 27.61
C ALA A 128 -3.60 -14.48 26.35
N LEU A 129 -3.64 -13.16 26.51
CA LEU A 129 -3.75 -12.22 25.38
C LEU A 129 -2.47 -12.17 24.53
N LEU A 130 -1.29 -12.28 25.14
CA LEU A 130 -0.02 -12.40 24.42
C LEU A 130 0.05 -13.69 23.60
N LEU A 131 -0.36 -14.82 24.18
CA LEU A 131 -0.44 -16.10 23.49
C LEU A 131 -1.45 -16.05 22.33
N ALA A 132 -2.60 -15.41 22.54
CA ALA A 132 -3.60 -15.19 21.50
C ALA A 132 -3.07 -14.33 20.35
N SER A 133 -2.38 -13.22 20.65
CA SER A 133 -1.78 -12.35 19.63
C SER A 133 -0.69 -13.07 18.83
N LEU A 134 0.20 -13.80 19.53
CA LEU A 134 1.25 -14.61 18.89
C LEU A 134 0.66 -15.71 17.98
N LEU A 135 -0.45 -16.31 18.40
CA LEU A 135 -1.18 -17.33 17.64
C LEU A 135 -1.86 -16.72 16.41
N VAL A 136 -2.45 -15.53 16.50
CA VAL A 136 -3.06 -14.83 15.35
C VAL A 136 -1.99 -14.47 14.31
N ILE A 137 -0.84 -13.94 14.74
CA ILE A 137 0.30 -13.65 13.86
C ILE A 137 0.87 -14.92 13.22
N GLY A 138 1.01 -16.00 13.99
CA GLY A 138 1.48 -17.29 13.47
C GLY A 138 0.53 -17.89 12.43
N ILE A 139 -0.78 -17.79 12.66
CA ILE A 139 -1.81 -18.27 11.71
C ILE A 139 -1.78 -17.43 10.43
N LEU A 140 -1.65 -16.11 10.54
CA LEU A 140 -1.59 -15.20 9.40
C LEU A 140 -0.38 -15.51 8.49
N HIS A 141 0.79 -15.73 9.08
CA HIS A 141 1.99 -16.10 8.33
C HIS A 141 1.86 -17.48 7.67
N LYS A 142 1.25 -18.45 8.35
CA LYS A 142 0.98 -19.78 7.77
C LYS A 142 0.05 -19.68 6.57
N LEU A 143 -0.97 -18.82 6.62
CA LEU A 143 -1.90 -18.61 5.51
C LEU A 143 -1.23 -17.91 4.32
N VAL A 144 -0.43 -16.88 4.57
CA VAL A 144 0.27 -16.16 3.49
C VAL A 144 1.34 -17.02 2.82
N THR A 145 2.08 -17.83 3.60
CA THR A 145 3.09 -18.76 3.09
C THR A 145 2.48 -19.99 2.42
N SER A 146 1.28 -20.42 2.82
CA SER A 146 0.63 -21.60 2.19
C SER A 146 -0.09 -21.26 0.89
N SER A 147 -0.34 -19.97 0.61
CA SER A 147 -0.87 -19.52 -0.67
C SER A 147 0.17 -19.53 -1.79
N ASP A 148 1.47 -19.44 -1.46
CA ASP A 148 2.58 -19.57 -2.43
C ASP A 148 2.82 -21.03 -2.85
N LYS A 149 2.48 -21.99 -1.96
CA LYS A 149 2.71 -23.43 -2.20
C LYS A 149 1.67 -24.11 -3.09
N LYS A 150 0.54 -23.48 -3.41
CA LYS A 150 -0.52 -24.11 -4.22
C LYS A 150 -0.33 -23.99 -5.73
N ASP A 151 0.52 -23.10 -6.20
CA ASP A 151 0.76 -22.92 -7.64
C ASP A 151 1.89 -23.81 -8.20
N GLN A 152 2.68 -24.47 -7.36
CA GLN A 152 3.77 -25.34 -7.83
C GLN A 152 3.42 -26.84 -7.95
N GLU A 153 2.30 -27.29 -7.39
CA GLU A 153 1.97 -28.74 -7.38
C GLU A 153 1.10 -29.19 -8.57
N GLN A 154 0.64 -28.28 -9.44
CA GLN A 154 -0.15 -28.63 -10.63
C GLN A 154 0.64 -28.82 -11.94
N ASP A 155 1.92 -28.44 -12.00
CA ASP A 155 2.73 -28.59 -13.24
C ASP A 155 3.58 -29.88 -13.26
N VAL A 156 3.82 -30.52 -12.12
CA VAL A 156 4.75 -31.68 -12.08
C VAL A 156 4.08 -33.02 -12.37
N SER A 157 2.74 -33.14 -12.27
CA SER A 157 2.05 -34.41 -12.49
C SER A 157 1.59 -34.67 -13.95
N GLY A 158 1.92 -33.77 -14.88
CA GLY A 158 1.63 -33.93 -16.32
C GLY A 158 2.82 -34.39 -17.18
N GLY A 159 4.04 -34.43 -16.63
CA GLY A 159 5.27 -34.40 -17.42
C GLY A 159 6.27 -35.54 -17.24
N LYS A 160 5.89 -36.71 -16.69
CA LYS A 160 6.83 -37.84 -16.54
C LYS A 160 6.26 -39.19 -16.95
N MET A 161 5.81 -39.24 -18.21
CA MET A 161 5.71 -40.48 -18.97
C MET A 161 6.72 -40.41 -20.11
N SER A 162 8.00 -40.71 -19.83
CA SER A 162 8.93 -41.24 -20.83
C SER A 162 10.29 -41.60 -20.19
N ASN A 163 10.67 -42.86 -20.39
CA ASN A 163 12.02 -43.29 -20.74
C ASN A 163 12.94 -43.95 -19.67
N THR A 164 13.46 -45.11 -20.11
CA THR A 164 14.63 -45.89 -19.64
C THR A 164 14.51 -46.58 -18.27
N GLY A 165 14.67 -47.90 -18.12
CA GLY A 165 15.37 -48.88 -18.94
C GLY A 165 16.53 -49.47 -18.13
N ASN A 166 16.47 -50.78 -17.89
CA ASN A 166 17.60 -51.66 -17.53
C ASN A 166 18.15 -51.60 -16.08
N LEU A 167 17.95 -52.67 -15.30
CA LEU A 167 19.03 -53.60 -14.95
C LEU A 167 18.54 -54.73 -14.01
N THR A 168 18.63 -55.93 -14.58
CA THR A 168 18.49 -57.27 -14.04
C THR A 168 19.31 -57.54 -12.78
N LEU A 169 18.69 -58.18 -11.78
CA LEU A 169 19.32 -58.78 -10.60
C LEU A 169 19.99 -60.13 -10.95
N PRO A 170 21.26 -60.38 -10.58
CA PRO A 170 21.80 -61.74 -10.60
C PRO A 170 21.54 -62.48 -9.28
N LEU A 171 21.10 -63.73 -9.44
CA LEU A 171 21.11 -64.80 -8.44
C LEU A 171 22.50 -64.99 -7.81
N SER A 172 22.54 -65.13 -6.48
CA SER A 172 23.29 -66.16 -5.73
C SER A 172 22.91 -66.12 -4.26
#